data_AF-A0A8T5Q3P1-F1
#
_entry.id   AF-A0A8T5Q3P1-F1
#
_cell.length_a   1.000
_cell.length_b   1.000
_cell.length_c   1.000
_cell.angle_alpha   90.00
_cell.angle_beta   90.00
_cell.angle_gamma   90.00
#
_symmetry.space_group_name_H-M   'P 1'
#
loop_
_entity.id
_entity.type
_entity.pdbx_description
1 polymer ?
#
loop_
_entity_poly.entity_id
_entity_poly.type
_entity_poly.pdbx_seq_one_letter_code
_entity_poly.pdbx_strand_id
1 'polypeptide(L)'
;MPSLTIDISRSIEQNAALYYDKAKKIKKKIEGAREALEETKNKLNKLEKEKAKQEEKEVKTPKAKAEWYEKFRWFISSEGFLVIGGRDATTNEIIVKKHTEKGDLVFHTDMVGSPFFVIKAENKDIGKDTIKEAADATASFSRAWKLGLQNSSVFHCRPEQLSKEAPTGEYVPRGGFITKGKLEYVENNVNCAVGIYQDKVMSGPLQPIKKNCEKYVEIAQGREKASAVAKYIQKKVGGSMDDIIRVLPSGGCRVKR
;
A
#
# COMPACT_ATOMS: atom_id res chain seq x y z
N MET A 1 -36.95 -36.72 -38.18
CA MET A 1 -38.34 -36.20 -38.10
C MET A 1 -38.81 -36.32 -36.66
N PRO A 2 -39.59 -35.37 -36.11
CA PRO A 2 -40.20 -35.58 -34.81
C PRO A 2 -41.15 -36.80 -34.88
N SER A 3 -40.91 -37.81 -34.04
CA SER A 3 -41.82 -38.93 -33.86
C SER A 3 -42.79 -38.62 -32.72
N LEU A 4 -44.08 -38.87 -32.94
CA LEU A 4 -45.12 -38.63 -31.95
C LEU A 4 -45.53 -39.96 -31.32
N THR A 5 -45.30 -40.11 -30.02
CA THR A 5 -45.73 -41.30 -29.27
C THR A 5 -47.15 -41.11 -28.76
N ILE A 6 -48.09 -41.93 -29.22
CA ILE A 6 -49.50 -41.83 -28.82
C ILE A 6 -49.78 -42.90 -27.77
N ASP A 7 -50.40 -42.51 -26.66
CA ASP A 7 -50.85 -43.44 -25.62
C ASP A 7 -52.21 -44.00 -26.02
N ILE A 8 -52.25 -45.30 -26.36
CA ILE A 8 -53.47 -46.00 -26.79
C ILE A 8 -54.50 -46.18 -25.67
N SER A 9 -54.12 -45.95 -24.40
CA SER A 9 -55.04 -46.00 -23.26
C SER A 9 -55.86 -44.71 -23.07
N ARG A 10 -55.58 -43.68 -23.89
CA ARG A 10 -56.19 -42.35 -23.82
C ARG A 10 -56.88 -42.01 -25.12
N SER A 11 -57.88 -41.12 -25.05
CA SER A 11 -58.54 -40.62 -26.26
C SER A 11 -57.57 -39.77 -27.11
N ILE A 12 -57.89 -39.60 -28.39
CA ILE A 12 -57.11 -38.79 -29.33
C ILE A 12 -57.03 -37.34 -28.83
N GLU A 13 -58.14 -36.83 -28.31
CA GLU A 13 -58.27 -35.48 -27.74
C GLU A 13 -57.39 -35.31 -26.50
N GLN A 14 -57.33 -36.33 -25.64
CA GLN A 14 -56.49 -36.32 -24.44
C GLN A 14 -55.00 -36.33 -24.79
N ASN A 15 -54.59 -37.11 -25.79
CA ASN A 15 -53.22 -37.11 -26.30
C ASN A 15 -52.86 -35.74 -26.92
N ALA A 16 -53.76 -35.16 -27.73
CA ALA A 16 -53.57 -33.84 -28.32
C ALA A 16 -53.42 -32.72 -27.27
N ALA A 17 -54.27 -32.74 -26.23
CA ALA A 17 -54.21 -31.80 -25.11
C ALA A 17 -52.87 -31.91 -24.36
N LEU A 18 -52.37 -33.12 -24.11
CA LEU A 18 -51.10 -33.35 -23.44
C LEU A 18 -49.91 -32.79 -24.23
N TYR A 19 -49.90 -32.97 -25.55
CA TYR A 19 -48.87 -32.38 -26.41
C TYR A 19 -48.97 -30.86 -26.48
N TYR A 20 -50.18 -30.31 -26.51
CA TYR A 20 -50.42 -28.87 -26.47
C TYR A 20 -49.89 -28.24 -25.17
N ASP A 21 -50.19 -28.86 -24.02
CA ASP A 21 -49.71 -28.41 -22.72
C ASP A 21 -48.18 -28.52 -22.57
N LYS A 22 -47.58 -29.59 -23.10
CA LYS A 22 -46.13 -29.73 -23.16
C LYS A 22 -45.51 -28.62 -24.02
N ALA A 23 -46.06 -28.36 -25.20
CA ALA A 23 -45.60 -27.30 -26.08
C ALA A 23 -45.72 -25.91 -25.41
N LYS A 24 -46.83 -25.64 -24.72
CA LYS A 24 -47.05 -24.40 -23.97
C LYS A 24 -46.03 -24.22 -22.83
N LYS A 25 -45.75 -25.28 -22.06
CA LYS A 25 -44.72 -25.27 -21.00
C LYS A 25 -43.32 -25.04 -21.56
N ILE A 26 -42.98 -25.69 -22.68
CA ILE A 26 -41.67 -25.51 -23.33
C ILE A 26 -41.53 -24.06 -23.86
N LYS A 27 -42.57 -23.51 -24.50
CA LYS A 27 -42.57 -22.11 -24.95
C LYS A 27 -42.30 -21.14 -23.79
N LYS A 28 -43.00 -21.29 -22.67
CA LYS A 28 -42.80 -20.45 -21.48
C LYS A 28 -41.37 -20.58 -20.90
N LYS A 29 -40.79 -21.78 -20.92
CA LYS A 29 -39.39 -22.00 -20.50
C LYS A 29 -38.39 -21.33 -21.46
N ILE A 30 -38.63 -21.38 -22.77
CA ILE A 30 -37.79 -20.72 -23.77
C ILE A 30 -37.81 -19.21 -23.59
N GLU A 31 -38.98 -18.63 -23.30
CA GLU A 31 -39.14 -17.20 -23.06
C GLU A 31 -38.37 -16.74 -21.83
N GLY A 32 -38.55 -17.40 -20.67
CA GLY A 32 -37.78 -17.07 -19.47
C GLY A 32 -36.27 -17.31 -19.62
N ALA A 33 -35.86 -18.32 -20.39
CA ALA A 33 -34.45 -18.56 -20.69
C ALA A 33 -33.86 -17.43 -21.57
N ARG A 34 -34.63 -16.88 -22.51
CA ARG A 34 -34.20 -15.75 -23.35
C ARG A 34 -34.03 -14.47 -22.54
N GLU A 35 -34.96 -14.15 -21.65
CA GLU A 35 -34.89 -12.98 -20.77
C GLU A 35 -33.65 -13.04 -19.87
N ALA A 36 -33.39 -14.19 -19.23
CA ALA A 36 -32.20 -14.38 -18.40
C ALA A 36 -30.88 -14.24 -19.20
N LEU A 37 -30.88 -14.69 -20.46
CA LEU A 37 -29.74 -14.57 -21.37
C LEU A 37 -29.47 -13.10 -21.73
N GLU A 38 -30.52 -12.33 -21.97
CA GLU A 38 -30.42 -10.90 -22.27
C GLU A 38 -29.94 -10.09 -21.06
N GLU A 39 -30.46 -10.37 -19.86
CA GLU A 39 -29.99 -9.75 -18.62
C GLU A 39 -28.50 -10.03 -18.37
N THR A 40 -28.08 -11.28 -18.62
CA THR A 40 -26.67 -11.70 -18.48
C THR A 40 -25.78 -10.98 -19.49
N LYS A 41 -26.19 -10.87 -20.76
CA LYS A 41 -25.48 -10.10 -21.79
C LYS A 41 -25.34 -8.62 -21.41
N ASN A 42 -26.40 -8.02 -20.88
CA ASN A 42 -26.38 -6.63 -20.43
C ASN A 42 -25.43 -6.41 -19.24
N LYS A 43 -25.36 -7.36 -18.30
CA LYS A 43 -24.38 -7.35 -17.20
C LYS A 43 -22.95 -7.50 -17.72
N LEU A 44 -22.71 -8.42 -18.65
CA LEU A 44 -21.40 -8.60 -19.31
C LEU A 44 -20.92 -7.32 -19.99
N ASN A 45 -21.77 -6.69 -20.81
CA ASN A 45 -21.44 -5.44 -21.48
C ASN A 45 -21.13 -4.28 -20.51
N LYS A 46 -21.83 -4.21 -19.37
CA LYS A 46 -21.52 -3.22 -18.32
C LYS A 46 -20.15 -3.48 -17.70
N LEU A 47 -19.86 -4.73 -17.33
CA LEU A 47 -18.58 -5.14 -16.76
C LEU A 47 -17.42 -4.93 -17.74
N GLU A 48 -17.60 -5.22 -19.03
CA GLU A 48 -16.60 -4.99 -20.06
C GLU A 48 -16.32 -3.49 -20.26
N LYS A 49 -17.36 -2.65 -20.26
CA LYS A 49 -17.18 -1.18 -20.32
C LYS A 49 -16.50 -0.62 -19.07
N GLU A 50 -16.76 -1.19 -17.89
CA GLU A 50 -16.07 -0.83 -16.65
C GLU A 50 -14.60 -1.26 -16.67
N LYS A 51 -14.31 -2.48 -17.17
CA LYS A 51 -12.94 -2.96 -17.38
C LYS A 51 -12.19 -2.12 -18.40
N ALA A 52 -12.76 -1.83 -19.56
CA ALA A 52 -12.13 -0.98 -20.57
C ALA A 52 -11.82 0.42 -20.03
N LYS A 53 -12.72 1.01 -19.22
CA LYS A 53 -12.46 2.29 -18.53
C LYS A 53 -11.41 2.21 -17.43
N GLN A 54 -11.20 1.04 -16.82
CA GLN A 54 -10.12 0.80 -15.86
C GLN A 54 -8.79 0.60 -16.58
N GLU A 55 -8.78 -0.17 -17.66
CA GLU A 55 -7.62 -0.43 -18.51
C GLU A 55 -7.15 0.87 -19.19
N GLU A 56 -8.04 1.70 -19.74
CA GLU A 56 -7.69 3.02 -20.28
C GLU A 56 -7.10 3.98 -19.23
N LYS A 57 -7.41 3.78 -17.93
CA LYS A 57 -6.81 4.55 -16.82
C LYS A 57 -5.49 3.96 -16.34
N GLU A 58 -5.28 2.65 -16.46
CA GLU A 58 -4.01 2.00 -16.11
C GLU A 58 -2.95 2.15 -17.21
N VAL A 59 -3.35 2.37 -18.47
CA VAL A 59 -2.42 2.49 -19.60
C VAL A 59 -2.05 3.95 -19.86
N LYS A 60 -1.37 4.64 -18.94
CA LYS A 60 -0.54 5.84 -19.26
C LYS A 60 0.59 6.05 -18.24
N THR A 61 1.67 5.28 -18.39
CA THR A 61 3.08 5.77 -18.42
C THR A 61 4.00 4.54 -18.54
N PRO A 62 5.02 4.55 -19.42
CA PRO A 62 6.09 3.57 -19.31
C PRO A 62 6.69 3.72 -17.91
N LYS A 63 6.62 2.67 -17.09
CA LYS A 63 7.27 2.67 -15.77
C LYS A 63 8.73 3.07 -15.98
N ALA A 64 9.10 4.25 -15.50
CA ALA A 64 10.49 4.63 -15.36
C ALA A 64 11.23 3.48 -14.67
N LYS A 65 12.50 3.25 -15.02
CA LYS A 65 13.30 2.18 -14.39
C LYS A 65 13.13 2.26 -12.87
N ALA A 66 12.67 1.16 -12.29
CA ALA A 66 12.43 1.09 -10.86
C ALA A 66 13.74 1.35 -10.13
N GLU A 67 13.78 2.42 -9.36
CA GLU A 67 14.93 2.76 -8.54
C GLU A 67 15.06 1.73 -7.42
N TRP A 68 16.29 1.42 -7.03
CA TRP A 68 16.58 0.36 -6.07
C TRP A 68 15.93 0.60 -4.70
N TYR A 69 15.63 1.87 -4.37
CA TYR A 69 15.05 2.30 -3.10
C TYR A 69 13.52 2.16 -3.05
N GLU A 70 12.83 1.97 -4.18
CA GLU A 70 11.36 1.85 -4.24
C GLU A 70 10.82 0.61 -3.50
N LYS A 71 11.69 -0.36 -3.21
CA LYS A 71 11.36 -1.50 -2.35
C LYS A 71 11.28 -1.16 -0.86
N PHE A 72 11.69 0.05 -0.46
CA PHE A 72 11.64 0.57 0.90
C PHE A 72 10.57 1.67 1.02
N ARG A 73 10.31 2.14 2.24
CA ARG A 73 9.71 3.47 2.41
C ARG A 73 10.77 4.48 2.05
N TRP A 74 10.40 5.52 1.32
CA TRP A 74 11.38 6.51 0.91
C TRP A 74 10.72 7.87 0.69
N PHE A 75 11.51 8.91 0.87
CA PHE A 75 11.20 10.27 0.47
C PHE A 75 12.48 11.05 0.19
N ILE A 76 12.34 12.13 -0.57
CA ILE A 76 13.38 13.16 -0.69
C ILE A 76 13.09 14.21 0.38
N SER A 77 14.07 14.51 1.23
CA SER A 77 13.97 15.52 2.28
C SER A 77 13.72 16.91 1.69
N SER A 78 13.37 17.87 2.54
CA SER A 78 13.23 19.24 2.05
C SER A 78 14.56 19.81 1.55
N GLU A 79 15.70 19.35 2.04
CA GLU A 79 17.04 19.78 1.60
C GLU A 79 17.60 18.91 0.46
N GLY A 80 16.80 17.98 -0.09
CA GLY A 80 17.16 17.20 -1.28
C GLY A 80 17.92 15.89 -0.98
N PHE A 81 17.94 15.43 0.27
CA PHE A 81 18.57 14.16 0.64
C PHE A 81 17.60 12.99 0.45
N LEU A 82 18.10 11.87 -0.07
CA LEU A 82 17.34 10.63 -0.09
C LEU A 82 17.26 10.04 1.32
N VAL A 83 16.05 9.78 1.78
CA VAL A 83 15.78 9.11 3.05
C VAL A 83 15.05 7.80 2.77
N ILE A 84 15.58 6.68 3.27
CA ILE A 84 14.98 5.35 3.10
C ILE A 84 14.67 4.71 4.46
N GLY A 85 13.62 3.89 4.52
CA GLY A 85 13.15 3.26 5.75
C GLY A 85 12.61 1.86 5.54
N GLY A 86 12.90 0.96 6.48
CA GLY A 86 12.44 -0.42 6.39
C GLY A 86 10.94 -0.56 6.64
N ARG A 87 10.36 -1.58 6.01
CA ARG A 87 8.93 -1.92 6.12
C ARG A 87 8.69 -3.05 7.11
N ASP A 88 9.70 -3.89 7.29
CA ASP A 88 9.69 -5.10 8.10
C ASP A 88 11.12 -5.45 8.56
N ALA A 89 11.24 -6.50 9.36
CA ALA A 89 12.52 -6.97 9.87
C ALA A 89 13.54 -7.33 8.76
N THR A 90 13.08 -7.85 7.62
CA THR A 90 13.98 -8.26 6.54
C THR A 90 14.54 -7.05 5.81
N THR A 91 13.67 -6.09 5.48
CA THR A 91 14.07 -4.84 4.82
C THR A 91 14.93 -3.97 5.73
N ASN A 92 14.67 -3.94 7.04
CA ASN A 92 15.56 -3.31 8.03
C ASN A 92 16.99 -3.86 7.94
N GLU A 93 17.16 -5.19 7.91
CA GLU A 93 18.50 -5.78 7.78
C GLU A 93 19.18 -5.44 6.45
N ILE A 94 18.41 -5.43 5.35
CA ILE A 94 18.95 -5.10 4.04
C ILE A 94 19.43 -3.63 4.02
N ILE A 95 18.66 -2.70 4.60
CA ILE A 95 19.06 -1.30 4.68
C ILE A 95 20.38 -1.16 5.45
N VAL A 96 20.41 -1.65 6.69
CA VAL A 96 21.57 -1.46 7.59
C VAL A 96 22.82 -2.22 7.11
N LYS A 97 22.67 -3.36 6.42
CA LYS A 97 23.84 -4.14 5.97
C LYS A 97 24.32 -3.82 4.57
N LYS A 98 23.42 -3.39 3.66
CA LYS A 98 23.73 -3.27 2.22
C LYS A 98 23.60 -1.86 1.66
N HIS A 99 22.93 -0.95 2.36
CA HIS A 99 22.60 0.38 1.82
C HIS A 99 23.01 1.54 2.72
N THR A 100 23.69 1.28 3.83
CA THR A 100 24.39 2.26 4.65
C THR A 100 25.83 2.39 4.21
N GLU A 101 26.32 3.63 4.19
CA GLU A 101 27.70 3.97 3.87
C GLU A 101 28.26 4.91 4.95
N LYS A 102 29.58 5.04 4.98
CA LYS A 102 30.24 5.96 5.91
C LYS A 102 29.76 7.39 5.68
N GLY A 103 29.28 8.03 6.73
CA GLY A 103 28.73 9.39 6.68
C GLY A 103 27.20 9.46 6.67
N ASP A 104 26.51 8.36 6.35
CA ASP A 104 25.07 8.28 6.51
C ASP A 104 24.67 8.37 8.00
N LEU A 105 23.41 8.77 8.24
CA LEU A 105 22.82 8.75 9.58
C LEU A 105 21.68 7.75 9.64
N VAL A 106 21.73 6.87 10.65
CA VAL A 106 20.72 5.83 10.89
C VAL A 106 19.87 6.20 12.09
N PHE A 107 18.55 6.15 11.91
CA PHE A 107 17.53 6.53 12.88
C PHE A 107 16.76 5.31 13.35
N HIS A 108 16.45 5.30 14.64
CA HIS A 108 15.65 4.27 15.29
C HIS A 108 14.96 4.86 16.53
N THR A 109 13.89 4.23 17.01
CA THR A 109 13.26 4.60 18.29
C THR A 109 13.59 3.60 19.38
N ASP A 110 13.53 3.98 20.65
CA ASP A 110 13.71 3.02 21.76
C ASP A 110 12.63 1.94 21.84
N MET A 111 11.51 2.12 21.12
CA MET A 111 10.42 1.15 21.09
C MET A 111 10.74 -0.08 20.24
N VAL A 112 10.34 -1.25 20.74
CA VAL A 112 10.36 -2.50 19.98
C VAL A 112 9.47 -2.40 18.73
N GLY A 113 10.01 -2.85 17.59
CA GLY A 113 9.34 -2.82 16.30
C GLY A 113 9.44 -1.48 15.58
N SER A 114 10.44 -0.66 15.94
CA SER A 114 10.80 0.53 15.16
C SER A 114 11.40 0.16 13.80
N PRO A 115 11.12 0.96 12.75
CA PRO A 115 11.86 0.85 11.50
C PRO A 115 13.28 1.42 11.66
N PHE A 116 14.20 0.95 10.84
CA PHE A 116 15.47 1.65 10.61
C PHE A 116 15.29 2.60 9.42
N PHE A 117 15.47 3.89 9.68
CA PHE A 117 15.54 4.92 8.63
C PHE A 117 16.99 5.37 8.43
N VAL A 118 17.35 5.72 7.20
CA VAL A 118 18.71 6.14 6.84
C VAL A 118 18.63 7.35 5.93
N ILE A 119 19.37 8.41 6.29
CA ILE A 119 19.65 9.53 5.40
C ILE A 119 20.90 9.18 4.60
N LYS A 120 20.80 9.22 3.27
CA LYS A 120 21.92 9.05 2.35
C LYS A 120 22.68 10.37 2.24
N ALA A 121 23.86 10.46 2.84
CA ALA A 121 24.62 11.71 2.93
C ALA A 121 25.30 12.07 1.60
N GLU A 122 25.75 11.08 0.83
CA GLU A 122 26.48 11.27 -0.44
C GLU A 122 27.66 12.26 -0.33
N ASN A 123 28.40 12.20 0.78
CA ASN A 123 29.51 13.11 1.13
C ASN A 123 29.12 14.59 1.32
N LYS A 124 27.84 14.89 1.57
CA LYS A 124 27.35 16.22 1.91
C LYS A 124 27.01 16.30 3.40
N ASP A 125 27.13 17.51 3.96
CA ASP A 125 26.69 17.77 5.33
C ASP A 125 25.17 17.77 5.41
N ILE A 126 24.63 16.94 6.32
CA ILE A 126 23.19 16.80 6.51
C ILE A 126 22.68 17.97 7.37
N GLY A 127 21.74 18.73 6.84
CA GLY A 127 21.10 19.84 7.54
C GLY A 127 20.15 19.38 8.66
N LYS A 128 19.86 20.32 9.58
CA LYS A 128 19.00 20.05 10.75
C LYS A 128 17.57 19.69 10.37
N ASP A 129 17.06 20.27 9.28
CA ASP A 129 15.72 20.01 8.80
C ASP A 129 15.62 18.56 8.28
N THR A 130 16.59 18.08 7.52
CA THR A 130 16.64 16.68 7.08
C THR A 130 16.73 15.71 8.26
N ILE A 131 17.54 16.02 9.29
CA ILE A 131 17.65 15.20 10.51
C ILE A 131 16.29 15.11 11.22
N LYS A 132 15.61 16.25 11.39
CA LYS A 132 14.28 16.30 11.99
C LYS A 132 13.24 15.54 11.16
N GLU A 133 13.26 15.68 9.84
CA GLU A 133 12.35 14.99 8.93
C GLU A 133 12.55 13.46 8.98
N ALA A 134 13.79 12.99 9.01
CA ALA A 134 14.07 11.57 9.20
C ALA A 134 13.58 11.06 10.58
N ALA A 135 13.70 11.88 11.63
CA ALA A 135 13.18 11.55 12.95
C ALA A 135 11.64 11.49 12.99
N ASP A 136 10.96 12.47 12.38
CA ASP A 136 9.51 12.50 12.20
C ASP A 136 9.04 11.22 11.46
N ALA A 137 9.74 10.83 10.40
CA ALA A 137 9.44 9.61 9.64
C ALA A 137 9.60 8.36 10.53
N THR A 138 10.73 8.25 11.22
CA THR A 138 11.04 7.10 12.09
C THR A 138 9.93 6.88 13.12
N ALA A 139 9.49 7.94 13.80
CA ALA A 139 8.40 7.84 14.76
C ALA A 139 7.04 7.53 14.11
N SER A 140 6.76 8.13 12.96
CA SER A 140 5.48 7.95 12.25
C SER A 140 5.30 6.55 11.67
N PHE A 141 6.40 5.83 11.44
CA PHE A 141 6.39 4.46 10.97
C PHE A 141 6.70 3.44 12.06
N SER A 142 6.94 3.88 13.29
CA SER A 142 7.16 3.03 14.47
C SER A 142 5.86 2.67 15.18
N ARG A 143 6.01 2.03 16.34
CA ARG A 143 4.90 1.73 17.24
C ARG A 143 4.24 2.98 17.83
N ALA A 144 4.90 4.15 17.80
CA ALA A 144 4.31 5.40 18.23
C ALA A 144 3.04 5.74 17.44
N TRP A 145 3.05 5.50 16.13
CA TRP A 145 1.84 5.60 15.30
C TRP A 145 0.73 4.68 15.77
N LYS A 146 1.01 3.40 16.02
CA LYS A 146 0.00 2.43 16.47
C LYS A 146 -0.68 2.87 17.77
N LEU A 147 0.11 3.46 18.67
CA LEU A 147 -0.34 3.93 19.97
C LEU A 147 -0.99 5.34 19.94
N GLY A 148 -0.94 6.04 18.80
CA GLY A 148 -1.47 7.40 18.70
C GLY A 148 -0.68 8.45 19.47
N LEU A 149 0.62 8.19 19.72
CA LEU A 149 1.51 9.15 20.36
C LEU A 149 1.80 10.32 19.42
N GLN A 150 2.04 11.49 19.99
CA GLN A 150 2.40 12.70 19.22
C GLN A 150 3.89 12.76 18.90
N ASN A 151 4.74 12.12 19.70
CA ASN A 151 6.18 12.04 19.54
C ASN A 151 6.71 10.69 20.07
N SER A 152 8.02 10.46 19.98
CA SER A 152 8.68 9.23 20.44
C SER A 152 10.16 9.51 20.70
N SER A 153 10.81 8.78 21.59
CA SER A 153 12.26 8.88 21.74
C SER A 153 12.96 8.33 20.49
N VAL A 154 13.32 9.23 19.57
CA VAL A 154 14.07 8.92 18.34
C VAL A 154 15.51 9.37 18.53
N PHE A 155 16.45 8.49 18.21
CA PHE A 155 17.86 8.82 18.14
C PHE A 155 18.40 8.57 16.72
N HIS A 156 19.53 9.22 16.41
CA HIS A 156 20.38 8.80 15.30
C HIS A 156 21.76 8.34 15.77
N CYS A 157 22.39 7.53 14.92
CA CYS A 157 23.73 7.02 15.10
C CYS A 157 24.39 6.81 13.73
N ARG A 158 25.70 6.62 13.73
CA ARG A 158 26.44 6.25 12.53
C ARG A 158 26.32 4.75 12.26
N PRO A 159 26.40 4.28 11.00
CA PRO A 159 26.32 2.86 10.67
C PRO A 159 27.30 1.98 11.45
N GLU A 160 28.50 2.48 11.74
CA GLU A 160 29.55 1.75 12.46
C GLU A 160 29.20 1.49 13.93
N GLN A 161 28.21 2.20 14.48
CA GLN A 161 27.70 2.00 15.83
C GLN A 161 26.74 0.81 15.92
N LEU A 162 26.26 0.28 14.80
CA LEU A 162 25.27 -0.80 14.78
C LEU A 162 25.95 -2.18 14.74
N SER A 163 25.61 -3.04 15.71
CA SER A 163 26.11 -4.41 15.79
C SER A 163 24.98 -5.44 15.88
N LYS A 164 25.27 -6.65 15.39
CA LYS A 164 24.42 -7.85 15.56
C LYS A 164 24.90 -8.73 16.73
N GLU A 165 25.98 -8.34 17.40
CA GLU A 165 26.52 -9.06 18.56
C GLU A 165 25.71 -8.69 19.80
N ALA A 166 25.01 -9.67 20.36
CA ALA A 166 24.39 -9.54 21.66
C ALA A 166 25.43 -9.58 22.79
N PRO A 167 25.19 -8.91 23.93
CA PRO A 167 25.87 -9.22 25.18
C PRO A 167 25.69 -10.69 25.54
N THR A 168 26.66 -11.25 26.27
CA THR A 168 26.71 -12.68 26.61
C THR A 168 25.39 -13.18 27.20
N GLY A 169 24.72 -14.11 26.51
CA GLY A 169 23.47 -14.75 26.95
C GLY A 169 22.20 -14.19 26.33
N GLU A 170 22.26 -13.11 25.55
CA GLU A 170 21.11 -12.53 24.84
C GLU A 170 21.13 -12.87 23.34
N TYR A 171 19.99 -12.78 22.66
CA TYR A 171 19.86 -13.00 21.22
C TYR A 171 19.31 -11.73 20.54
N VAL A 172 19.98 -11.25 19.50
CA VAL A 172 19.45 -10.16 18.68
C VAL A 172 18.47 -10.72 17.65
N PRO A 173 17.18 -10.36 17.72
CA PRO A 173 16.19 -10.84 16.77
C PRO A 173 16.50 -10.37 15.34
N ARG A 174 15.95 -11.10 14.37
CA ARG A 174 15.98 -10.69 12.96
C ARG A 174 15.41 -9.27 12.81
N GLY A 175 16.12 -8.41 12.10
CA GLY A 175 15.76 -7.00 11.95
C GLY A 175 16.21 -6.06 13.08
N GLY A 176 16.67 -6.60 14.22
CA GLY A 176 17.21 -5.80 15.33
C GLY A 176 18.71 -5.55 15.21
N PHE A 177 19.19 -4.43 15.74
CA PHE A 177 20.60 -4.12 15.87
C PHE A 177 20.82 -3.46 17.23
N ILE A 178 21.98 -3.70 17.83
CA ILE A 178 22.40 -3.04 19.06
C ILE A 178 23.24 -1.83 18.68
N THR A 179 22.84 -0.66 19.15
CA THR A 179 23.60 0.57 18.96
C THR A 179 24.62 0.74 20.08
N LYS A 180 25.90 0.85 19.73
CA LYS A 180 27.02 1.06 20.66
C LYS A 180 27.43 2.54 20.69
N GLY A 181 27.89 3.01 21.85
CA GLY A 181 28.41 4.36 22.02
C GLY A 181 27.33 5.42 22.32
N LYS A 182 27.67 6.69 22.10
CA LYS A 182 26.78 7.82 22.38
C LYS A 182 25.64 7.89 21.36
N LEU A 183 24.42 8.08 21.86
CA LEU A 183 23.22 8.32 21.06
C LEU A 183 22.87 9.81 21.10
N GLU A 184 22.44 10.34 19.97
CA GLU A 184 21.94 11.71 19.86
C GLU A 184 20.44 11.66 19.57
N TYR A 185 19.66 12.19 20.52
CA TYR A 185 18.20 12.22 20.42
C TYR A 185 17.74 13.47 19.68
N VAL A 186 16.69 13.30 18.89
CA VAL A 186 16.13 14.34 18.04
C VAL A 186 14.66 14.53 18.37
N GLU A 187 14.25 15.78 18.53
CA GLU A 187 12.85 16.12 18.65
C GLU A 187 12.09 15.79 17.36
N ASN A 188 10.90 15.24 17.51
CA ASN A 188 10.12 14.73 16.40
C ASN A 188 8.62 14.85 16.67
N ASN A 189 7.85 14.74 15.59
CA ASN A 189 6.40 14.71 15.59
C ASN A 189 5.92 13.53 14.75
N VAL A 190 4.86 12.88 15.22
CA VAL A 190 4.20 11.82 14.46
C VAL A 190 3.27 12.45 13.42
N ASN A 191 3.73 12.49 12.17
CA ASN A 191 3.00 13.02 11.03
C ASN A 191 3.38 12.26 9.76
N CYS A 192 2.41 12.07 8.86
CA CYS A 192 2.66 11.34 7.62
C CYS A 192 1.79 11.91 6.48
N ALA A 193 2.38 12.00 5.31
CA ALA A 193 1.70 12.36 4.07
C ALA A 193 2.13 11.43 2.93
N VAL A 194 1.26 11.31 1.94
CA VAL A 194 1.51 10.54 0.72
C VAL A 194 1.27 11.43 -0.49
N GLY A 195 2.21 11.42 -1.43
CA GLY A 195 2.13 12.19 -2.67
C GLY A 195 2.76 11.45 -3.84
N ILE A 196 2.74 12.09 -5.01
CA ILE A 196 3.44 11.60 -6.21
C ILE A 196 4.67 12.48 -6.46
N TYR A 197 5.82 11.84 -6.60
CA TYR A 197 7.08 12.46 -7.01
C TYR A 197 7.60 11.74 -8.25
N GLN A 198 7.73 12.45 -9.37
CA GLN A 198 8.20 11.89 -10.65
C GLN A 198 7.49 10.56 -11.00
N ASP A 199 6.15 10.58 -11.00
CA ASP A 199 5.27 9.43 -11.25
C ASP A 199 5.35 8.26 -10.25
N LYS A 200 6.07 8.44 -9.13
CA LYS A 200 6.24 7.42 -8.08
C LYS A 200 5.54 7.82 -6.81
N VAL A 201 4.96 6.84 -6.12
CA VAL A 201 4.34 7.05 -4.82
C VAL A 201 5.43 7.25 -3.77
N MET A 202 5.39 8.41 -3.11
CA MET A 202 6.32 8.81 -2.05
C MET A 202 5.56 9.00 -0.74
N SER A 203 6.12 8.52 0.37
CA SER A 203 5.54 8.76 1.71
C SER A 203 6.60 9.15 2.72
N GLY A 204 6.21 10.03 3.63
CA GLY A 204 7.10 10.59 4.62
C GLY A 204 6.42 11.65 5.46
N PRO A 205 7.19 12.46 6.19
CA PRO A 205 6.68 13.60 6.95
C PRO A 205 6.02 14.64 6.03
N LEU A 206 5.19 15.49 6.61
CA LEU A 206 4.42 16.50 5.85
C LEU A 206 5.31 17.47 5.08
N GLN A 207 6.41 17.95 5.67
CA GLN A 207 7.26 18.98 5.06
C GLN A 207 7.94 18.51 3.76
N PRO A 208 8.67 17.37 3.73
CA PRO A 208 9.24 16.81 2.50
C PRO A 208 8.20 16.57 1.40
N ILE A 209 7.06 15.99 1.77
CA ILE A 209 6.01 15.66 0.80
C ILE A 209 5.40 16.93 0.22
N LYS A 210 5.11 17.94 1.06
CA LYS A 210 4.58 19.23 0.61
C LYS A 210 5.55 19.97 -0.30
N LYS A 211 6.86 19.86 -0.06
CA LYS A 211 7.88 20.53 -0.89
C LYS A 211 8.04 19.87 -2.26
N ASN A 212 8.01 18.54 -2.30
CA ASN A 212 8.39 17.77 -3.48
C ASN A 212 7.19 17.27 -4.32
N CYS A 213 5.97 17.23 -3.77
CA CYS A 213 4.78 16.74 -4.46
C CYS A 213 3.75 17.85 -4.69
N GLU A 214 3.32 18.03 -5.95
CA GLU A 214 2.24 18.97 -6.29
C GLU A 214 0.90 18.59 -5.65
N LYS A 215 0.61 17.29 -5.59
CA LYS A 215 -0.58 16.73 -4.96
C LYS A 215 -0.17 15.78 -3.85
N TYR A 216 -0.72 15.99 -2.67
CA TYR A 216 -0.49 15.15 -1.52
C TYR A 216 -1.76 15.01 -0.66
N VAL A 217 -1.77 13.98 0.18
CA VAL A 217 -2.79 13.75 1.20
C VAL A 217 -2.08 13.51 2.52
N GLU A 218 -2.43 14.33 3.52
CA GLU A 218 -2.00 14.11 4.89
C GLU A 218 -2.87 13.03 5.55
N ILE A 219 -2.23 12.13 6.27
CA ILE A 219 -2.88 11.06 7.02
C ILE A 219 -2.51 11.16 8.49
N ALA A 220 -3.42 10.68 9.34
CA ALA A 220 -3.22 10.58 10.77
C ALA A 220 -3.52 9.16 11.25
N GLN A 221 -3.11 8.86 12.49
CA GLN A 221 -3.53 7.64 13.17
C GLN A 221 -5.07 7.57 13.17
N GLY A 222 -5.59 6.39 12.85
CA GLY A 222 -7.02 6.15 12.80
C GLY A 222 -7.36 4.67 12.71
N ARG A 223 -8.66 4.38 12.61
CA ARG A 223 -9.19 3.00 12.59
C ARG A 223 -9.65 2.55 11.21
N GLU A 224 -9.43 3.34 10.16
CA GLU A 224 -9.86 2.97 8.82
C GLU A 224 -8.94 1.89 8.23
N LYS A 225 -9.51 1.04 7.37
CA LYS A 225 -8.75 0.02 6.65
C LYS A 225 -7.79 0.69 5.67
N ALA A 226 -6.57 0.16 5.56
CA ALA A 226 -5.56 0.67 4.63
C ALA A 226 -6.07 0.77 3.18
N SER A 227 -6.91 -0.18 2.75
CA SER A 227 -7.52 -0.16 1.41
C SER A 227 -8.56 0.96 1.22
N ALA A 228 -9.24 1.42 2.27
CA ALA A 228 -10.16 2.56 2.16
C ALA A 228 -9.37 3.87 2.03
N VAL A 229 -8.35 4.04 2.87
CA VAL A 229 -7.45 5.21 2.83
C VAL A 229 -6.69 5.26 1.50
N ALA A 230 -6.16 4.13 1.03
CA ALA A 230 -5.44 4.06 -0.23
C ALA A 230 -6.32 4.40 -1.44
N LYS A 231 -7.60 3.97 -1.47
CA LYS A 231 -8.56 4.38 -2.51
C LYS A 231 -8.78 5.89 -2.53
N TYR A 232 -8.86 6.50 -1.35
CA TYR A 232 -9.00 7.95 -1.24
C TYR A 232 -7.76 8.68 -1.76
N ILE A 233 -6.57 8.23 -1.35
CA ILE A 233 -5.30 8.79 -1.81
C ILE A 233 -5.19 8.65 -3.33
N GLN A 234 -5.42 7.47 -3.88
CA GLN A 234 -5.38 7.21 -5.31
C GLN A 234 -6.28 8.17 -6.10
N LYS A 235 -7.50 8.43 -5.60
CA LYS A 235 -8.42 9.36 -6.25
C LYS A 235 -7.91 10.81 -6.24
N LYS A 236 -7.18 11.23 -5.21
CA LYS A 236 -6.68 12.61 -5.06
C LYS A 236 -5.33 12.85 -5.74
N VAL A 237 -4.37 11.95 -5.57
CA VAL A 237 -2.99 12.16 -6.02
C VAL A 237 -2.60 11.29 -7.22
N GLY A 238 -3.34 10.20 -7.48
CA GLY A 238 -2.99 9.21 -8.49
C GLY A 238 -2.13 8.07 -7.93
N GLY A 239 -1.47 7.31 -8.81
CA GLY A 239 -0.58 6.20 -8.45
C GLY A 239 -1.26 4.83 -8.36
N SER A 240 -0.43 3.80 -8.25
CA SER A 240 -0.89 2.41 -8.09
C SER A 240 -1.45 2.18 -6.68
N MET A 241 -2.57 1.49 -6.60
CA MET A 241 -3.21 1.12 -5.34
C MET A 241 -2.26 0.32 -4.44
N ASP A 242 -1.52 -0.63 -5.02
CA ASP A 242 -0.58 -1.48 -4.29
C ASP A 242 0.59 -0.69 -3.73
N ASP A 243 1.11 0.26 -4.50
CA ASP A 243 2.22 1.11 -4.07
C ASP A 243 1.77 2.05 -2.95
N ILE A 244 0.56 2.61 -3.04
CA ILE A 244 -0.02 3.42 -1.95
C ILE A 244 -0.16 2.58 -0.68
N ILE A 245 -0.72 1.36 -0.74
CA ILE A 245 -0.86 0.51 0.46
C ILE A 245 0.52 0.23 1.08
N ARG A 246 1.54 -0.05 0.25
CA ARG A 246 2.90 -0.39 0.71
C ARG A 246 3.58 0.73 1.49
N VAL A 247 3.25 1.98 1.17
CA VAL A 247 3.90 3.15 1.78
C VAL A 247 3.18 3.67 3.03
N LEU A 248 2.01 3.12 3.37
CA LEU A 248 1.25 3.54 4.55
C LEU A 248 1.89 3.05 5.87
N PRO A 249 1.72 3.83 6.97
CA PRO A 249 2.02 3.35 8.31
C PRO A 249 1.20 2.12 8.70
N SER A 250 1.80 1.26 9.52
CA SER A 250 1.09 0.11 10.10
C SER A 250 0.32 0.54 11.35
N GLY A 251 -0.89 0.03 11.56
CA GLY A 251 -1.71 0.38 12.74
C GLY A 251 -3.02 1.10 12.47
N GLY A 252 -3.48 1.13 11.22
CA GLY A 252 -4.67 1.87 10.83
C GLY A 252 -4.35 3.34 10.59
N CYS A 253 -5.04 3.92 9.61
CA CYS A 253 -4.87 5.31 9.22
C CYS A 253 -6.25 5.96 9.11
N ARG A 254 -6.27 7.29 9.06
CA ARG A 254 -7.40 8.08 8.57
C ARG A 254 -6.85 9.23 7.75
N VAL A 255 -7.66 9.73 6.83
CA VAL A 255 -7.31 10.94 6.08
C VAL A 255 -7.53 12.16 6.98
N LYS A 256 -6.55 13.05 7.08
CA LYS A 256 -6.72 14.33 7.75
C LYS A 256 -7.53 15.23 6.83
N ARG A 257 -8.69 15.67 7.30
CA ARG A 257 -9.63 16.52 6.55
C ARG A 257 -9.40 17.98 6.85
#